data_AF-A0A934GMG0-F1
#
_entry.id   AF-A0A934GMG0-F1
#
_cell.length_a   1.000
_cell.length_b   1.000
_cell.length_c   1.000
_cell.angle_alpha   90.00
_cell.angle_beta   90.00
_cell.angle_gamma   90.00
#
_symmetry.space_group_name_H-M   'P 1'
#
loop_
_entity.id
_entity.type
_entity.pdbx_description
1 polymer ?
#
loop_
_entity_poly.entity_id
_entity_poly.type
_entity_poly.pdbx_seq_one_letter_code
_entity_poly.pdbx_strand_id
1 'polypeptide(L)'
;MTAENDVIIALHTYGSHRVVDPRTHQQVSAYKMGYTDATAEVLLTVYGAQAQDVSSPQAAYRYIKLDIPVTVRYGYLVVKITAPQLVQVEAITRRRLRPATYRWQSEQWWEFPNDRQGEYSEIAGRSGPSFSPASLLVTSPTTQEKTAAVAGISIERSQHDPNKPAWWWINGETYPHRELLKGQGAKFSGKRKAWYWVGWELPATIQQLAAASNDAPKPTPENPLSPMVQPSDDPCTVEEAAAILGLPLKQKPPGPTVNPRWLARQNLPAAPLAMPDTPPPAPPQNEQVEQALETIKNRQFKPSPVVAVPHKGLIPIGQQYVGELTGSVTGHVYCFGYAVHEGVLVYLNMGGPRMAVEAIRAKLSKGEIVNLVQWDGPAIELTVGENQTGRYTDFIQHIPEAKFTSCILAHEWVVAPNYGGKSTTFIFHTPDEQAKLKHHVHELVKIPVFDGWASYLWEAGRVAMLVRKTHTGGEIGLWTIDLDSDAWTRLLTGGLEQGVISLPRLDDIQSVPMSQSLPVAPLVLCRIKHR
;
A
#
# COMPACT_ATOMS: atom_id res chain seq x y z
N MET A 1 -9.54 49.55 10.93
CA MET A 1 -9.61 48.15 10.46
C MET A 1 -9.18 47.27 11.63
N THR A 2 -10.14 46.79 12.41
CA THR A 2 -9.91 45.91 13.57
C THR A 2 -9.34 44.59 13.08
N ALA A 3 -8.21 44.15 13.64
CA ALA A 3 -7.65 42.83 13.36
C ALA A 3 -8.71 41.76 13.60
N GLU A 4 -9.04 40.96 12.58
CA GLU A 4 -9.86 39.78 12.75
C GLU A 4 -9.10 38.82 13.67
N ASN A 5 -9.50 38.78 14.95
CA ASN A 5 -9.02 37.80 15.90
C ASN A 5 -9.63 36.45 15.53
N ASP A 6 -8.96 35.76 14.64
CA ASP A 6 -9.28 34.39 14.29
C ASP A 6 -9.09 33.47 15.51
N VAL A 7 -10.08 32.63 15.76
CA VAL A 7 -10.12 31.68 16.87
C VAL A 7 -10.03 30.27 16.33
N ILE A 8 -9.16 29.45 16.91
CA ILE A 8 -9.01 28.04 16.50
C ILE A 8 -9.93 27.19 17.37
N ILE A 9 -10.72 26.35 16.72
CA ILE A 9 -11.57 25.36 17.39
C ILE A 9 -11.31 23.94 16.88
N ALA A 10 -11.57 22.96 17.72
CA ALA A 10 -11.50 21.53 17.40
C ALA A 10 -12.87 20.89 17.60
N LEU A 11 -13.28 20.09 16.62
CA LEU A 11 -14.61 19.51 16.48
C LEU A 11 -14.50 17.98 16.42
N HIS A 12 -15.12 17.27 17.37
CA HIS A 12 -14.98 15.82 17.46
C HIS A 12 -15.59 15.07 16.26
N THR A 13 -14.87 14.09 15.72
CA THR A 13 -15.33 13.22 14.63
C THR A 13 -14.84 11.79 14.80
N TYR A 14 -15.66 10.83 14.36
CA TYR A 14 -15.29 9.42 14.29
C TYR A 14 -14.47 9.06 13.04
N GLY A 15 -14.15 10.04 12.19
CA GLY A 15 -13.40 9.85 10.94
C GLY A 15 -14.26 10.03 9.68
N SER A 16 -13.62 9.89 8.52
CA SER A 16 -14.28 9.96 7.22
C SER A 16 -14.80 8.59 6.79
N HIS A 17 -16.00 8.57 6.22
CA HIS A 17 -16.69 7.38 5.75
C HIS A 17 -17.24 7.64 4.34
N ARG A 18 -17.28 6.60 3.50
CA ARG A 18 -18.02 6.65 2.23
C ARG A 18 -19.48 6.30 2.50
N VAL A 19 -20.38 7.21 2.13
CA VAL A 19 -21.84 7.05 2.29
C VAL A 19 -22.53 7.37 0.98
N VAL A 20 -23.69 6.76 0.73
CA VAL A 20 -24.52 7.10 -0.42
C VAL A 20 -25.36 8.31 -0.05
N ASP A 21 -25.18 9.42 -0.77
CA ASP A 21 -25.98 10.62 -0.56
C ASP A 21 -27.44 10.33 -0.96
N PRO A 22 -28.42 10.50 -0.05
CA PRO A 22 -29.82 10.20 -0.33
C PRO A 22 -30.43 11.08 -1.41
N ARG A 23 -29.84 12.23 -1.74
CA ARG A 23 -30.36 13.17 -2.75
C ARG A 23 -29.83 12.86 -4.15
N THR A 24 -28.54 12.54 -4.25
CA THR A 24 -27.86 12.32 -5.54
C THR A 24 -27.69 10.85 -5.88
N HIS A 25 -27.89 9.95 -4.91
CA HIS A 25 -27.61 8.52 -4.99
C HIS A 25 -26.15 8.17 -5.36
N GLN A 26 -25.23 9.13 -5.22
CA GLN A 26 -23.80 8.92 -5.45
C GLN A 26 -23.07 8.57 -4.16
N GLN A 27 -22.00 7.78 -4.27
CA GLN A 27 -21.09 7.59 -3.15
C GLN A 27 -20.26 8.86 -2.93
N VAL A 28 -20.35 9.42 -1.72
CA VAL A 28 -19.61 10.61 -1.30
C VAL A 28 -18.81 10.30 -0.03
N SER A 29 -17.68 11.00 0.15
CA SER A 29 -16.92 10.95 1.40
C SER A 29 -17.46 12.00 2.37
N ALA A 30 -17.83 11.59 3.58
CA ALA A 30 -18.40 12.46 4.60
C ALA A 30 -17.83 12.14 5.99
N TYR A 31 -17.83 13.12 6.89
CA TYR A 31 -17.34 12.97 8.25
C TYR A 31 -18.44 12.45 9.18
N LYS A 32 -18.14 11.37 9.90
CA LYS A 32 -19.05 10.71 10.83
C LYS A 32 -19.06 11.44 12.18
N MET A 33 -20.24 11.80 12.66
CA MET A 33 -20.48 12.57 13.89
C MET A 33 -21.64 11.99 14.71
N GLY A 34 -21.59 12.19 16.03
CA GLY A 34 -22.65 11.74 16.95
C GLY A 34 -23.92 12.60 16.82
N TYR A 35 -25.10 12.00 17.02
CA TYR A 35 -26.38 12.74 17.05
C TYR A 35 -26.54 13.62 18.30
N THR A 36 -25.88 13.22 19.39
CA THR A 36 -25.96 13.91 20.68
C THR A 36 -25.05 15.12 20.78
N ASP A 37 -24.12 15.26 19.84
CA ASP A 37 -23.01 16.20 19.91
C ASP A 37 -23.34 17.45 19.09
N ALA A 38 -22.86 18.62 19.52
CA ALA A 38 -23.10 19.88 18.81
C ALA A 38 -22.36 19.98 17.46
N THR A 39 -21.40 19.09 17.22
CA THR A 39 -20.40 19.22 16.16
C THR A 39 -20.99 19.33 14.75
N ALA A 40 -22.02 18.52 14.44
CA ALA A 40 -22.64 18.54 13.12
C ALA A 40 -23.37 19.86 12.83
N GLU A 41 -24.02 20.44 13.84
CA GLU A 41 -24.72 21.72 13.72
C GLU A 41 -23.74 22.89 13.62
N VAL A 42 -22.64 22.80 14.37
CA VAL A 42 -21.55 23.77 14.29
C VAL A 42 -20.97 23.80 12.87
N LEU A 43 -20.67 22.64 12.27
CA LEU A 43 -20.17 22.58 10.90
C LEU A 43 -21.15 23.18 9.89
N LEU A 44 -22.43 22.77 9.96
CA LEU A 44 -23.45 23.27 9.03
C LEU A 44 -23.66 24.78 9.16
N THR A 45 -23.51 25.33 10.37
CA THR A 45 -23.68 26.78 10.59
C THR A 45 -22.45 27.56 10.14
N VAL A 46 -21.25 27.09 10.49
CA VAL A 46 -19.99 27.80 10.21
C VAL A 46 -19.64 27.77 8.72
N TYR A 47 -19.83 26.62 8.07
CA TYR A 47 -19.50 26.43 6.64
C TYR A 47 -20.68 26.67 5.70
N GLY A 48 -21.91 26.77 6.23
CA GLY A 48 -23.10 27.08 5.45
C GLY A 48 -23.25 26.17 4.23
N ALA A 49 -23.27 26.77 3.04
CA ALA A 49 -23.42 26.06 1.77
C ALA A 49 -22.28 25.08 1.44
N GLN A 50 -21.10 25.21 2.08
CA GLN A 50 -19.96 24.30 1.87
C GLN A 50 -20.04 23.02 2.71
N ALA A 51 -21.02 22.92 3.62
CA ALA A 51 -21.29 21.76 4.43
C ALA A 51 -22.69 21.21 4.14
N GLN A 52 -22.78 19.91 3.84
CA GLN A 52 -24.04 19.26 3.53
C GLN A 52 -24.26 18.03 4.40
N ASP A 53 -25.44 17.93 5.02
CA ASP A 53 -25.86 16.70 5.68
C ASP A 53 -26.31 15.68 4.63
N VAL A 54 -25.57 14.58 4.53
CA VAL A 54 -25.80 13.46 3.61
C VAL A 54 -26.19 12.19 4.37
N SER A 55 -26.70 12.34 5.60
CA SER A 55 -27.14 11.22 6.43
C SER A 55 -28.40 10.56 5.86
N SER A 56 -28.42 9.23 5.82
CA SER A 56 -29.66 8.47 5.59
C SER A 56 -30.62 8.64 6.79
N PRO A 57 -31.96 8.64 6.58
CA PRO A 57 -32.93 8.68 7.68
C PRO A 57 -32.78 7.55 8.71
N GLN A 58 -32.19 6.42 8.31
CA GLN A 58 -31.95 5.25 9.17
C GLN A 58 -30.53 5.21 9.75
N ALA A 59 -29.70 6.22 9.47
CA ALA A 59 -28.32 6.22 9.94
C ALA A 59 -28.27 6.38 11.47
N ALA A 60 -27.38 5.63 12.12
CA ALA A 60 -27.10 5.78 13.56
C ALA A 60 -26.16 6.95 13.88
N TYR A 61 -25.61 7.62 12.85
CA TYR A 61 -24.72 8.79 12.96
C TYR A 61 -25.08 9.84 11.92
N ARG A 62 -24.68 11.09 12.19
CA ARG A 62 -24.72 12.16 11.18
C ARG A 62 -23.47 12.12 10.31
N TYR A 63 -23.64 12.26 9.00
CA TYR A 63 -22.59 12.29 8.01
C TYR A 63 -22.61 13.64 7.32
N ILE A 64 -21.59 14.46 7.58
CA ILE A 64 -21.45 15.79 7.00
C ILE A 64 -20.39 15.77 5.91
N LYS A 65 -20.81 16.03 4.66
CA LYS A 65 -19.92 16.26 3.53
C LYS A 65 -19.40 17.69 3.59
N LEU A 66 -18.10 17.87 3.41
CA LEU A 66 -17.47 19.18 3.29
C LEU A 66 -16.82 19.26 1.92
N ASP A 67 -17.13 20.32 1.16
CA ASP A 67 -16.57 20.53 -0.18
C ASP A 67 -15.20 21.20 -0.17
N ILE A 68 -14.67 21.49 1.02
CA ILE A 68 -13.36 22.09 1.23
C ILE A 68 -12.41 21.14 1.97
N PRO A 69 -11.09 21.26 1.76
CA PRO A 69 -10.11 20.48 2.50
C PRO A 69 -10.06 20.92 3.97
N VAL A 70 -10.31 19.99 4.88
CA VAL A 70 -10.20 20.21 6.33
C VAL A 70 -9.05 19.41 6.93
N THR A 71 -8.47 19.94 8.02
CA THR A 71 -7.39 19.27 8.74
C THR A 71 -7.98 18.40 9.84
N VAL A 72 -7.75 17.09 9.73
CA VAL A 72 -8.19 16.11 10.74
C VAL A 72 -6.99 15.64 11.55
N ARG A 73 -7.09 15.66 12.88
CA ARG A 73 -6.04 15.15 13.78
C ARG A 73 -6.64 14.47 15.00
N TYR A 74 -6.25 13.22 15.23
CA TYR A 74 -6.65 12.40 16.38
C TYR A 74 -8.17 12.39 16.64
N GLY A 75 -8.99 12.31 15.58
CA GLY A 75 -10.44 12.33 15.71
C GLY A 75 -11.05 13.72 15.92
N TYR A 76 -10.31 14.78 15.60
CA TYR A 76 -10.82 16.16 15.64
C TYR A 76 -10.61 16.86 14.30
N LEU A 77 -11.65 17.54 13.82
CA LEU A 77 -11.55 18.53 12.74
C LEU A 77 -11.09 19.85 13.36
N VAL A 78 -9.97 20.39 12.88
CA VAL A 78 -9.43 21.66 13.38
C VAL A 78 -9.75 22.75 12.37
N VAL A 79 -10.47 23.78 12.82
CA VAL A 79 -10.98 24.85 11.96
C VAL A 79 -10.72 26.21 12.60
N LYS A 80 -10.50 27.22 11.75
CA LYS A 80 -10.25 28.60 12.18
C LYS A 80 -11.53 29.40 11.95
N ILE A 81 -12.10 30.00 12.98
CA ILE A 81 -13.37 30.73 12.88
C ILE A 81 -13.20 32.19 13.29
N THR A 82 -14.06 33.06 12.77
CA THR A 82 -14.07 34.48 13.13
C THR A 82 -14.83 34.73 14.43
N ALA A 83 -14.63 35.90 15.06
CA ALA A 83 -15.37 36.32 16.24
C ALA A 83 -16.92 36.23 16.11
N PRO A 84 -17.57 36.66 15.01
CA PRO A 84 -19.02 36.48 14.86
C PRO A 84 -19.43 35.01 14.75
N GLN A 85 -18.62 34.16 14.10
CA GLN A 85 -18.87 32.72 14.06
C GLN A 85 -18.74 32.10 15.45
N LEU A 86 -17.79 32.55 16.27
CA LEU A 86 -17.64 32.07 17.65
C LEU A 86 -18.92 32.24 18.46
N VAL A 87 -19.59 33.40 18.36
CA VAL A 87 -20.87 33.66 19.04
C VAL A 87 -21.95 32.67 18.58
N GLN A 88 -21.98 32.34 17.29
CA GLN A 88 -22.94 31.35 16.76
C GLN A 88 -22.63 29.94 17.30
N VAL A 89 -21.35 29.55 17.35
CA VAL A 89 -20.92 28.27 17.91
C VAL A 89 -21.32 28.16 19.37
N GLU A 90 -21.06 29.19 20.19
CA GLU A 90 -21.47 29.23 21.60
C GLU A 90 -22.99 29.11 21.77
N ALA A 91 -23.78 29.79 20.92
CA ALA A 91 -25.23 29.70 20.96
C ALA A 91 -25.75 28.28 20.67
N ILE A 92 -25.07 27.53 19.80
CA ILE A 92 -25.39 26.13 19.48
C ILE A 92 -24.97 25.21 20.63
N THR A 93 -23.73 25.32 21.11
CA THR A 93 -23.19 24.41 22.12
C THR A 93 -23.93 24.54 23.45
N ARG A 94 -24.36 25.74 23.85
CA ARG A 94 -25.17 25.98 25.06
C ARG A 94 -26.50 25.23 25.10
N ARG A 95 -27.04 24.82 23.95
CA ARG A 95 -28.30 24.07 23.86
C ARG A 95 -28.10 22.55 23.90
N ARG A 96 -26.85 22.10 23.95
CA ARG A 96 -26.48 20.68 23.84
C ARG A 96 -25.88 20.20 25.15
N LEU A 97 -26.20 18.96 25.52
CA LEU A 97 -25.65 18.32 26.70
C LEU A 97 -24.15 18.02 26.54
N ARG A 98 -23.73 17.68 25.31
CA ARG A 98 -22.33 17.41 24.96
C ARG A 98 -21.90 18.38 23.85
N PRO A 99 -21.04 19.36 24.14
CA PRO A 99 -20.61 20.31 23.14
C PRO A 99 -19.65 19.65 22.14
N ALA A 100 -18.77 18.74 22.61
CA ALA A 100 -17.78 18.02 21.79
C ALA A 100 -16.98 18.95 20.84
N THR A 101 -16.83 20.20 21.28
CA THR A 101 -16.26 21.32 20.56
C THR A 101 -15.37 22.05 21.54
N TYR A 102 -14.14 22.36 21.11
CA TYR A 102 -13.09 22.87 21.99
C TYR A 102 -12.45 24.09 21.35
N ARG A 103 -12.11 25.09 22.17
CA ARG A 103 -11.43 26.31 21.77
C ARG A 103 -9.97 26.26 22.20
N TRP A 104 -9.06 26.64 21.32
CA TRP A 104 -7.67 26.85 21.71
C TRP A 104 -7.49 28.28 22.23
N GLN A 105 -7.08 28.41 23.49
CA GLN A 105 -6.77 29.70 24.12
C GLN A 105 -5.74 29.50 25.22
N SER A 106 -4.80 30.45 25.34
CA SER A 106 -3.76 30.42 26.38
C SER A 106 -2.97 29.10 26.41
N GLU A 107 -2.59 28.61 25.22
CA GLU A 107 -1.85 27.35 25.03
C GLU A 107 -2.56 26.07 25.54
N GLN A 108 -3.88 26.15 25.75
CA GLN A 108 -4.67 25.01 26.21
C GLN A 108 -6.00 24.92 25.46
N TRP A 109 -6.56 23.71 25.43
CA TRP A 109 -7.92 23.50 24.92
C TRP A 109 -8.94 23.69 26.04
N TRP A 110 -9.97 24.47 25.75
CA TRP A 110 -11.10 24.75 26.62
C TRP A 110 -12.37 24.17 25.98
N GLU A 111 -13.18 23.46 26.74
CA GLU A 111 -14.46 22.97 26.27
C GLU A 111 -15.47 24.14 26.17
N PHE A 112 -16.26 24.15 25.11
CA PHE A 112 -17.28 25.18 24.92
C PHE A 112 -18.39 25.09 25.98
N PRO A 113 -19.03 26.24 26.32
CA PRO A 113 -20.21 26.25 27.16
C PRO A 113 -21.29 25.29 26.64
N ASN A 114 -21.95 24.59 27.55
CA ASN A 114 -22.99 23.61 27.30
C ASN A 114 -24.22 23.84 28.20
N ASP A 115 -25.25 23.02 28.05
CA ASP A 115 -26.51 23.17 28.81
C ASP A 115 -26.32 23.11 30.34
N ARG A 116 -25.28 22.41 30.82
CA ARG A 116 -24.96 22.29 32.26
C ARG A 116 -23.97 23.32 32.74
N GLN A 117 -23.10 23.82 31.87
CA GLN A 117 -22.00 24.73 32.19
C GLN A 117 -22.04 25.93 31.25
N GLY A 118 -22.47 27.08 31.77
CA GLY A 118 -22.61 28.31 30.99
C GLY A 118 -21.29 28.99 30.63
N GLU A 119 -20.18 28.55 31.21
CA GLU A 119 -18.84 29.06 31.00
C GLU A 119 -17.94 28.03 30.32
N TYR A 120 -16.83 28.50 29.75
CA TYR A 120 -15.78 27.62 29.23
C TYR A 120 -15.17 26.84 30.38
N SER A 121 -15.03 25.53 30.21
CA SER A 121 -14.42 24.66 31.21
C SER A 121 -13.11 24.08 30.72
N GLU A 122 -12.17 23.93 31.65
CA GLU A 122 -10.93 23.22 31.36
C GLU A 122 -11.25 21.75 31.10
N ILE A 123 -10.55 21.16 30.14
CA ILE A 123 -10.71 19.76 29.80
C ILE A 123 -10.25 18.87 30.97
N ALA A 124 -11.21 18.23 31.63
CA ALA A 124 -10.94 17.27 32.70
C ALA A 124 -10.76 15.84 32.14
N GLY A 125 -9.62 15.21 32.44
CA GLY A 125 -9.37 13.79 32.19
C GLY A 125 -8.98 13.45 30.74
N ARG A 126 -9.63 12.43 30.14
CA ARG A 126 -9.36 11.95 28.77
C ARG A 126 -10.28 12.53 27.70
N SER A 127 -11.17 13.43 28.07
CA SER A 127 -12.05 14.10 27.12
C SER A 127 -11.24 15.12 26.31
N GLY A 128 -11.58 15.39 25.05
CA GLY A 128 -10.99 16.49 24.27
C GLY A 128 -9.59 16.28 23.67
N PRO A 129 -9.07 17.29 22.94
CA PRO A 129 -7.85 17.17 22.16
C PRO A 129 -6.59 17.30 23.03
N SER A 130 -5.60 16.43 22.82
CA SER A 130 -4.35 16.42 23.57
C SER A 130 -3.14 16.96 22.78
N PHE A 131 -3.37 17.75 21.74
CA PHE A 131 -2.34 18.21 20.80
C PHE A 131 -2.35 19.73 20.63
N SER A 132 -1.20 20.36 20.41
CA SER A 132 -1.17 21.79 20.06
C SER A 132 -1.54 22.02 18.59
N PRO A 133 -2.42 22.98 18.27
CA PRO A 133 -2.73 23.35 16.89
C PRO A 133 -1.67 24.26 16.26
N ALA A 134 -0.69 24.78 17.01
CA ALA A 134 0.32 25.72 16.51
C ALA A 134 1.12 25.19 15.30
N SER A 135 1.31 23.87 15.23
CA SER A 135 2.02 23.20 14.13
C SER A 135 1.11 22.81 12.95
N LEU A 136 -0.18 23.17 12.97
CA LEU A 136 -1.16 22.75 11.96
C LEU A 136 -1.45 23.86 10.96
N LEU A 137 -1.58 23.45 9.70
CA LEU A 137 -2.21 24.25 8.66
C LEU A 137 -3.73 24.14 8.88
N VAL A 138 -4.35 25.23 9.32
CA VAL A 138 -5.77 25.26 9.64
C VAL A 138 -6.50 25.96 8.51
N THR A 139 -7.61 25.37 8.04
CA THR A 139 -8.44 25.94 6.98
C THR A 139 -9.46 26.90 7.58
N SER A 140 -9.53 28.12 7.05
CA SER A 140 -10.59 29.08 7.35
C SER A 140 -11.84 28.83 6.46
N PRO A 141 -13.07 28.81 7.02
CA PRO A 141 -14.33 28.76 6.27
C PRO A 141 -14.49 29.91 5.27
N THR A 142 -13.99 31.08 5.61
CA THR A 142 -14.18 32.30 4.81
C THR A 142 -13.14 32.42 3.71
N THR A 143 -11.88 32.12 4.02
CA THR A 143 -10.74 32.38 3.13
C THR A 143 -10.34 31.17 2.30
N GLN A 144 -10.75 29.95 2.69
CA GLN A 144 -10.37 28.66 2.07
C GLN A 144 -8.86 28.36 2.01
N GLU A 145 -8.00 29.31 2.41
CA GLU A 145 -6.56 29.14 2.50
C GLU A 145 -6.14 28.35 3.74
N LYS A 146 -5.16 27.47 3.55
CA LYS A 146 -4.46 26.75 4.62
C LYS A 146 -3.34 27.64 5.17
N THR A 147 -3.58 28.31 6.28
CA THR A 147 -2.57 29.14 6.95
C THR A 147 -2.07 28.47 8.22
N ALA A 148 -0.80 28.72 8.58
CA ALA A 148 -0.27 28.29 9.87
C ALA A 148 -1.08 28.95 11.00
N ALA A 149 -1.44 28.16 12.01
CA ALA A 149 -2.23 28.60 13.16
C ALA A 149 -1.63 29.79 13.93
N VAL A 150 -0.29 29.92 13.93
CA VAL A 150 0.47 30.99 14.57
C VAL A 150 1.48 31.52 13.55
N ALA A 151 1.53 32.83 13.34
CA ALA A 151 2.55 33.46 12.50
C ALA A 151 3.91 33.42 13.22
N GLY A 152 4.97 32.99 12.53
CA GLY A 152 6.34 32.97 13.05
C GLY A 152 6.90 31.58 13.37
N ILE A 153 8.13 31.56 13.90
CA ILE A 153 8.83 30.36 14.35
C ILE A 153 8.51 30.15 15.83
N SER A 154 7.87 29.02 16.15
CA SER A 154 7.52 28.66 17.53
C SER A 154 8.43 27.55 18.07
N ILE A 155 8.78 27.65 19.35
CA ILE A 155 9.63 26.69 20.05
C ILE A 155 8.79 26.02 21.15
N GLU A 156 8.64 24.70 21.07
CA GLU A 156 7.95 23.87 22.07
C GLU A 156 8.98 23.04 22.83
N ARG A 157 9.01 23.14 24.16
CA ARG A 157 9.85 22.32 25.04
C ARG A 157 9.06 21.09 25.51
N SER A 158 9.53 19.90 25.16
CA SER A 158 8.97 18.63 25.61
C SER A 158 9.99 17.88 26.48
N GLN A 159 9.66 17.68 27.75
CA GLN A 159 10.51 16.96 28.71
C GLN A 159 9.67 15.94 29.47
N HIS A 160 9.95 14.66 29.30
CA HIS A 160 9.24 13.58 29.98
C HIS A 160 9.86 13.26 31.35
N ASP A 161 11.19 13.31 31.47
CA ASP A 161 11.92 13.06 32.73
C ASP A 161 12.80 14.27 33.07
N PRO A 162 12.78 14.79 34.32
CA PRO A 162 13.56 15.97 34.71
C PRO A 162 15.07 15.75 34.68
N ASN A 163 15.53 14.49 34.78
CA ASN A 163 16.94 14.12 34.73
C ASN A 163 17.47 13.84 33.31
N LYS A 164 16.64 13.96 32.26
CA LYS A 164 17.03 13.74 30.87
C LYS A 164 16.97 15.06 30.07
N PRO A 165 17.80 15.20 29.03
CA PRO A 165 17.79 16.38 28.18
C PRO A 165 16.41 16.59 27.53
N ALA A 166 15.97 17.85 27.50
CA ALA A 166 14.70 18.22 26.92
C ALA A 166 14.75 18.17 25.38
N TRP A 167 13.60 17.90 24.77
CA TRP A 167 13.40 17.96 23.33
C TRP A 167 12.79 19.31 22.99
N TRP A 168 13.51 20.09 22.20
CA TRP A 168 13.07 21.40 21.75
C TRP A 168 12.59 21.28 20.31
N TRP A 169 11.29 21.42 20.10
CA TRP A 169 10.65 21.35 18.80
C TRP A 169 10.52 22.75 18.21
N ILE A 170 10.97 22.95 16.98
CA ILE A 170 11.00 24.23 16.28
C ILE A 170 10.05 24.09 15.08
N ASN A 171 8.92 24.78 15.16
CA ASN A 171 7.81 24.74 14.21
C ASN A 171 7.64 26.10 13.51
N GLY A 172 6.91 26.13 12.39
CA GLY A 172 6.64 27.36 11.61
C GLY A 172 7.47 27.47 10.33
N GLU A 173 7.71 28.70 9.86
CA GLU A 173 8.48 29.01 8.64
C GLU A 173 9.99 28.81 8.83
N THR A 174 10.40 27.56 9.06
CA THR A 174 11.79 27.18 9.31
C THR A 174 12.59 26.92 8.05
N TYR A 175 11.95 26.94 6.88
CA TYR A 175 12.58 26.61 5.59
C TYR A 175 13.70 27.59 5.18
N PRO A 176 13.53 28.94 5.30
CA PRO A 176 14.60 29.89 4.99
C PRO A 176 15.82 29.76 5.91
N HIS A 177 15.63 29.17 7.10
CA HIS A 177 16.65 29.06 8.16
C HIS A 177 17.20 27.64 8.33
N ARG A 178 16.91 26.74 7.38
CA ARG A 178 17.30 25.32 7.43
C ARG A 178 18.80 25.12 7.66
N GLU A 179 19.66 25.86 6.98
CA GLU A 179 21.12 25.65 7.07
C GLU A 179 21.66 26.16 8.42
N LEU A 180 21.06 27.21 8.99
CA LEU A 180 21.36 27.66 10.36
C LEU A 180 20.98 26.58 11.39
N LEU A 181 19.77 26.00 11.25
CA LEU A 181 19.29 24.94 12.14
C LEU A 181 20.18 23.69 12.08
N LYS A 182 20.60 23.26 10.88
CA LYS A 182 21.56 22.16 10.72
C LYS A 182 22.92 22.47 11.34
N GLY A 183 23.42 23.69 11.13
CA GLY A 183 24.71 24.13 11.68
C GLY A 183 24.75 24.08 13.21
N GLN A 184 23.61 24.28 13.86
CA GLN A 184 23.45 24.18 15.33
C GLN A 184 23.13 22.76 15.81
N GLY A 185 23.16 21.76 14.92
CA GLY A 185 22.91 20.36 15.25
C GLY A 185 21.43 19.99 15.42
N ALA A 186 20.49 20.85 15.01
CA ALA A 186 19.08 20.49 14.97
C ALA A 186 18.82 19.48 13.85
N LYS A 187 17.89 18.57 14.09
CA LYS A 187 17.49 17.50 13.15
C LYS A 187 16.06 17.71 12.70
N PHE A 188 15.76 17.42 11.44
CA PHE A 188 14.39 17.52 10.94
C PHE A 188 13.62 16.22 11.22
N SER A 189 12.45 16.32 11.83
CA SER A 189 11.52 15.22 12.02
C SER A 189 10.49 15.20 10.89
N GLY A 190 10.63 14.23 9.97
CA GLY A 190 9.63 14.03 8.91
C GLY A 190 8.23 13.70 9.45
N LYS A 191 8.14 13.05 10.62
CA LYS A 191 6.86 12.68 11.24
C LYS A 191 6.09 13.89 11.79
N ARG A 192 6.79 14.86 12.39
CA ARG A 192 6.17 16.10 12.92
C ARG A 192 6.25 17.28 11.93
N LYS A 193 6.97 17.12 10.81
CA LYS A 193 7.33 18.19 9.87
C LYS A 193 7.94 19.40 10.58
N ALA A 194 8.79 19.14 11.58
CA ALA A 194 9.35 20.14 12.47
C ALA A 194 10.83 19.84 12.73
N TRP A 195 11.62 20.87 12.99
CA TRP A 195 12.99 20.68 13.47
C TRP A 195 12.95 20.35 14.96
N TYR A 196 13.93 19.59 15.43
CA TYR A 196 14.10 19.32 16.84
C TYR A 196 15.57 19.36 17.25
N TRP A 197 15.79 19.80 18.47
CA TRP A 197 17.11 19.85 19.11
C TRP A 197 17.01 19.19 20.48
N VAL A 198 18.03 18.40 20.86
CA VAL A 198 18.01 17.65 22.13
C VAL A 198 19.15 18.14 23.00
N GLY A 199 18.80 18.67 24.17
CA GLY A 199 19.76 19.14 25.17
C GLY A 199 19.11 19.95 26.29
N TRP A 200 19.93 20.40 27.23
CA TRP A 200 19.46 21.10 28.44
C TRP A 200 18.94 22.50 28.13
N GLU A 201 19.61 23.23 27.24
CA GLU A 201 19.28 24.60 26.88
C GLU A 201 19.38 24.80 25.37
N LEU A 202 18.39 25.46 24.77
CA LEU A 202 18.39 25.71 23.33
C LEU A 202 19.51 26.70 22.95
N PRO A 203 20.28 26.47 21.88
CA PRO A 203 21.31 27.40 21.41
C PRO A 203 20.77 28.82 21.22
N ALA A 204 21.53 29.83 21.69
CA ALA A 204 21.13 31.23 21.66
C ALA A 204 20.79 31.74 20.24
N THR A 205 21.44 31.20 19.21
CA THR A 205 21.16 31.50 17.80
C THR A 205 19.76 31.06 17.35
N ILE A 206 19.25 29.93 17.88
CA ILE A 206 17.90 29.45 17.59
C ILE A 206 16.86 30.26 18.40
N GLN A 207 17.20 30.66 19.62
CA GLN A 207 16.35 31.56 20.42
C GLN A 207 16.19 32.94 19.74
N GLN A 208 17.29 33.52 19.26
CA GLN A 208 17.29 34.77 18.50
C GLN A 208 16.49 34.68 17.20
N LEU A 209 16.54 33.52 16.53
CA LEU A 209 15.75 33.28 15.33
C LEU A 209 14.24 33.34 15.61
N ALA A 210 13.78 32.68 16.68
CA ALA A 210 12.37 32.72 17.07
C ALA A 210 11.94 34.13 17.50
N ALA A 211 12.80 34.88 18.19
CA ALA A 211 12.53 36.27 18.55
C ALA A 211 12.43 37.17 17.31
N ALA A 212 13.38 37.05 16.37
CA ALA A 212 13.42 37.87 15.16
C ALA A 212 12.24 37.59 14.20
N SER A 213 11.77 36.35 14.12
CA SER A 213 10.59 36.00 13.31
C SER A 213 9.27 36.49 13.90
N ASN A 214 9.23 36.82 15.20
CA ASN A 214 8.04 37.34 15.87
C ASN A 214 7.97 38.89 15.86
N ASP A 215 9.11 39.58 15.65
CA ASP A 215 9.21 41.06 15.69
C ASP A 215 9.21 41.75 14.30
N ALA A 216 9.08 41.01 13.19
CA ALA A 216 9.12 41.60 11.85
C ALA A 216 7.82 42.36 11.50
N PRO A 217 7.86 43.67 11.17
CA PRO A 217 6.71 44.38 10.62
C PRO A 217 6.41 43.90 9.18
N LYS A 218 5.14 43.62 8.94
CA LYS A 218 4.55 43.09 7.70
C LYS A 218 4.85 44.03 6.51
N PRO A 219 5.48 43.58 5.40
CA PRO A 219 5.66 44.44 4.23
C PRO A 219 4.36 44.59 3.42
N THR A 220 4.04 45.84 3.08
CA THR A 220 2.94 46.32 2.22
C THR A 220 3.17 45.90 0.75
N PRO A 221 2.12 45.61 -0.04
CA PRO A 221 2.28 45.07 -1.40
C PRO A 221 2.34 46.17 -2.47
N GLU A 222 3.38 46.14 -3.32
CA GLU A 222 3.40 46.85 -4.61
C GLU A 222 3.85 45.88 -5.73
N ASN A 223 2.83 45.39 -6.46
CA ASN A 223 2.62 45.19 -7.91
C ASN A 223 3.80 44.96 -8.92
N PRO A 224 3.51 44.46 -10.15
CA PRO A 224 3.81 43.08 -10.55
C PRO A 224 4.73 43.02 -11.79
N LEU A 225 5.35 41.86 -12.06
CA LEU A 225 5.64 41.29 -13.39
C LEU A 225 6.81 40.30 -13.29
N SER A 226 6.50 39.02 -13.17
CA SER A 226 7.20 37.92 -13.86
C SER A 226 6.44 36.61 -13.63
N PRO A 227 6.22 35.78 -14.66
CA PRO A 227 5.49 34.52 -14.52
C PRO A 227 6.42 33.47 -13.89
N MET A 228 6.32 33.28 -12.57
CA MET A 228 6.84 32.07 -11.94
C MET A 228 5.85 30.93 -12.17
N VAL A 229 6.32 29.93 -12.91
CA VAL A 229 5.74 28.58 -12.93
C VAL A 229 5.69 28.08 -11.48
N GLN A 230 4.48 27.87 -10.96
CA GLN A 230 4.31 27.25 -9.66
C GLN A 230 4.66 25.75 -9.76
N PRO A 231 5.44 25.19 -8.82
CA PRO A 231 5.59 23.75 -8.72
C PRO A 231 4.25 23.17 -8.21
N SER A 232 3.59 22.37 -9.03
CA SER A 232 2.37 21.65 -8.68
C SER A 232 2.63 20.67 -7.54
N ASP A 233 1.87 20.77 -6.45
CA ASP A 233 1.83 19.85 -5.31
C ASP A 233 1.08 18.54 -5.62
N ASP A 234 1.03 18.12 -6.89
CA ASP A 234 0.42 16.84 -7.27
C ASP A 234 1.41 15.68 -7.03
N PRO A 235 0.95 14.52 -6.51
CA PRO A 235 1.76 13.32 -6.51
C PRO A 235 2.09 12.95 -7.97
N CYS A 236 3.35 12.60 -8.21
CA CYS A 236 3.92 12.08 -9.45
C CYS A 236 2.86 11.35 -10.31
N THR A 237 2.66 11.82 -11.54
CA THR A 237 1.66 11.27 -12.46
C THR A 237 2.05 9.85 -12.87
N VAL A 238 1.08 9.05 -13.36
CA VAL A 238 1.30 7.66 -13.79
C VAL A 238 2.38 7.58 -14.87
N GLU A 239 2.47 8.62 -15.69
CA GLU A 239 3.46 8.78 -16.76
C GLU A 239 4.86 9.04 -16.21
N GLU A 240 5.00 9.88 -15.17
CA GLU A 240 6.29 10.12 -14.50
C GLU A 240 6.74 8.89 -13.71
N ALA A 241 5.82 8.19 -13.03
CA ALA A 241 6.13 6.96 -12.31
C ALA A 241 6.60 5.84 -13.26
N ALA A 242 5.95 5.69 -14.42
CA ALA A 242 6.37 4.74 -15.45
C ALA A 242 7.75 5.09 -16.04
N ALA A 243 8.05 6.38 -16.22
CA ALA A 243 9.34 6.86 -16.70
C ALA A 243 10.47 6.62 -15.68
N ILE A 244 10.22 6.86 -14.38
CA ILE A 244 11.17 6.60 -13.29
C ILE A 244 11.44 5.09 -13.13
N LEU A 245 10.44 4.24 -13.40
CA LEU A 245 10.54 2.78 -13.30
C LEU A 245 11.01 2.09 -14.59
N GLY A 246 11.20 2.83 -15.69
CA GLY A 246 11.63 2.28 -16.98
C GLY A 246 10.61 1.36 -17.67
N LEU A 247 9.31 1.51 -17.38
CA LEU A 247 8.23 0.68 -17.92
C LEU A 247 7.58 1.33 -19.16
N PRO A 248 7.43 0.63 -20.30
CA PRO A 248 6.74 1.18 -21.47
C PRO A 248 5.21 1.17 -21.28
N LEU A 249 4.59 2.35 -21.28
CA LEU A 249 3.13 2.50 -21.34
C LEU A 249 2.63 2.34 -22.79
N LYS A 250 1.68 1.43 -23.03
CA LYS A 250 1.02 1.29 -24.33
C LYS A 250 -0.15 2.28 -24.41
N GLN A 251 -0.19 3.11 -25.45
CA GLN A 251 -1.24 4.10 -25.64
C GLN A 251 -2.63 3.47 -25.86
N LYS A 252 -3.64 4.14 -25.32
CA LYS A 252 -5.08 3.83 -25.38
C LYS A 252 -5.56 3.64 -26.82
N PRO A 253 -6.13 2.47 -27.20
CA PRO A 253 -6.88 2.35 -28.44
C PRO A 253 -8.18 3.19 -28.35
N PRO A 254 -8.64 3.79 -29.48
CA PRO A 254 -9.90 4.54 -29.51
C PRO A 254 -11.06 3.64 -29.07
N GLY A 255 -11.95 4.21 -28.24
CA GLY A 255 -12.97 3.47 -27.49
C GLY A 255 -13.96 2.68 -28.35
N PRO A 256 -14.67 1.70 -27.75
CA PRO A 256 -15.54 0.80 -28.49
C PRO A 256 -16.78 1.52 -29.02
N THR A 257 -16.97 1.44 -30.33
CA THR A 257 -18.26 1.69 -30.98
C THR A 257 -19.29 0.73 -30.41
N VAL A 258 -20.35 1.26 -29.81
CA VAL A 258 -21.47 0.48 -29.25
C VAL A 258 -22.13 -0.32 -30.38
N ASN A 259 -22.01 -1.64 -30.33
CA ASN A 259 -22.69 -2.55 -31.25
C ASN A 259 -24.11 -2.83 -30.71
N PRO A 260 -25.20 -2.43 -31.41
CA PRO A 260 -26.57 -2.45 -30.88
C PRO A 260 -27.20 -3.86 -30.75
N ARG A 261 -26.40 -4.93 -30.83
CA ARG A 261 -26.89 -6.31 -30.78
C ARG A 261 -27.18 -6.84 -29.37
N TRP A 262 -26.87 -6.06 -28.33
CA TRP A 262 -27.04 -6.47 -26.93
C TRP A 262 -28.40 -6.15 -26.31
N LEU A 263 -29.27 -5.37 -26.96
CA LEU A 263 -30.61 -5.05 -26.44
C LEU A 263 -31.73 -6.03 -26.86
N ALA A 264 -31.47 -7.03 -27.72
CA ALA A 264 -32.52 -7.88 -28.29
C ALA A 264 -32.58 -9.31 -27.69
N ARG A 265 -32.23 -9.50 -26.41
CA ARG A 265 -32.29 -10.83 -25.75
C ARG A 265 -33.06 -10.90 -24.42
N GLN A 266 -33.78 -9.85 -24.03
CA GLN A 266 -34.50 -9.82 -22.74
C GLN A 266 -35.95 -10.33 -22.76
N ASN A 267 -36.50 -10.80 -23.88
CA ASN A 267 -37.88 -11.30 -23.92
C ASN A 267 -37.98 -12.67 -24.61
N LEU A 268 -37.83 -13.74 -23.84
CA LEU A 268 -38.31 -15.09 -24.18
C LEU A 268 -38.82 -15.75 -22.87
N PRO A 269 -40.02 -16.37 -22.88
CA PRO A 269 -40.59 -16.98 -21.68
C PRO A 269 -39.89 -18.28 -21.30
N ALA A 270 -39.84 -18.54 -19.99
CA ALA A 270 -39.16 -19.67 -19.37
C ALA A 270 -39.68 -21.03 -19.83
N ALA A 271 -38.78 -21.86 -20.37
CA ALA A 271 -38.98 -23.30 -20.50
C ALA A 271 -38.37 -24.02 -19.28
N PRO A 272 -38.97 -25.14 -18.80
CA PRO A 272 -38.48 -25.85 -17.62
C PRO A 272 -37.15 -26.56 -17.93
N LEU A 273 -36.10 -26.21 -17.19
CA LEU A 273 -34.78 -26.85 -17.23
C LEU A 273 -34.82 -28.18 -16.47
N ALA A 274 -34.63 -29.28 -17.20
CA ALA A 274 -34.11 -30.52 -16.63
C ALA A 274 -32.63 -30.31 -16.28
N MET A 275 -32.22 -30.72 -15.08
CA MET A 275 -30.83 -30.68 -14.63
C MET A 275 -29.98 -31.68 -15.46
N PRO A 276 -28.85 -31.27 -16.05
CA PRO A 276 -27.83 -32.23 -16.45
C PRO A 276 -26.95 -32.57 -15.25
N ASP A 277 -26.54 -33.82 -15.24
CA ASP A 277 -25.75 -34.48 -14.21
C ASP A 277 -24.46 -33.75 -13.83
N THR A 278 -24.14 -33.88 -12.55
CA THR A 278 -22.85 -33.62 -11.91
C THR A 278 -21.66 -33.96 -12.83
N PRO A 279 -20.67 -33.07 -12.99
CA PRO A 279 -19.44 -33.43 -13.70
C PRO A 279 -18.74 -34.59 -13.00
N PRO A 280 -18.17 -35.56 -13.75
CA PRO A 280 -17.50 -36.71 -13.15
C PRO A 280 -16.28 -36.27 -12.31
N PRO A 281 -15.95 -36.98 -11.22
CA PRO A 281 -14.79 -36.70 -10.40
C PRO A 281 -13.50 -36.85 -11.22
N ALA A 282 -12.52 -35.98 -10.94
CA ALA A 282 -11.20 -36.06 -11.56
C ALA A 282 -10.55 -37.44 -11.30
N PRO A 283 -9.86 -38.04 -12.29
CA PRO A 283 -9.23 -39.35 -12.12
C PRO A 283 -8.14 -39.28 -11.03
N PRO A 284 -7.95 -40.35 -10.25
CA PRO A 284 -6.93 -40.41 -9.21
C PRO A 284 -5.53 -40.14 -9.78
N GLN A 285 -4.71 -39.43 -9.01
CA GLN A 285 -3.38 -38.93 -9.43
C GLN A 285 -2.45 -40.04 -9.98
N ASN A 286 -2.65 -41.30 -9.56
CA ASN A 286 -1.91 -42.45 -10.09
C ASN A 286 -2.20 -42.72 -11.57
N GLU A 287 -3.46 -42.63 -12.01
CA GLU A 287 -3.84 -42.86 -13.42
C GLU A 287 -3.31 -41.75 -14.33
N GLN A 288 -3.21 -40.52 -13.81
CA GLN A 288 -2.67 -39.38 -14.56
C GLN A 288 -1.18 -39.53 -14.86
N VAL A 289 -0.41 -40.08 -13.92
CA VAL A 289 1.03 -40.37 -14.13
C VAL A 289 1.22 -41.46 -15.19
N GLU A 290 0.39 -42.51 -15.16
CA GLU A 290 0.44 -43.59 -16.15
C GLU A 290 0.05 -43.10 -17.56
N GLN A 291 -1.04 -42.33 -17.68
CA GLN A 291 -1.45 -41.71 -18.94
C GLN A 291 -0.39 -40.73 -19.49
N ALA A 292 0.32 -40.02 -18.59
CA ALA A 292 1.42 -39.14 -18.99
C ALA A 292 2.56 -39.93 -19.63
N LEU A 293 2.96 -41.06 -19.01
CA LEU A 293 4.00 -41.94 -19.54
C LEU A 293 3.62 -42.49 -20.93
N GLU A 294 2.38 -42.94 -21.13
CA GLU A 294 1.91 -43.40 -22.45
C GLU A 294 1.93 -42.30 -23.51
N THR A 295 1.52 -41.09 -23.13
CA THR A 295 1.49 -39.94 -24.05
C THR A 295 2.90 -39.52 -24.47
N ILE A 296 3.86 -39.54 -23.53
CA ILE A 296 5.25 -39.18 -23.80
C ILE A 296 5.93 -40.24 -24.66
N LYS A 297 5.66 -41.53 -24.42
CA LYS A 297 6.17 -42.63 -25.24
C LYS A 297 5.83 -42.46 -26.73
N ASN A 298 4.63 -41.93 -27.02
CA ASN A 298 4.19 -41.69 -28.40
C ASN A 298 4.80 -40.43 -29.03
N ARG A 299 5.39 -39.53 -28.25
CA ARG A 299 6.19 -38.40 -28.76
C ARG A 299 7.66 -38.82 -28.81
N GLN A 300 8.24 -38.89 -30.01
CA GLN A 300 9.70 -39.04 -30.14
C GLN A 300 10.39 -37.83 -29.50
N PHE A 301 10.92 -38.03 -28.29
CA PHE A 301 11.68 -37.03 -27.56
C PHE A 301 13.08 -36.94 -28.16
N LYS A 302 13.42 -35.80 -28.74
CA LYS A 302 14.81 -35.46 -29.01
C LYS A 302 15.28 -34.59 -27.84
N PRO A 303 16.25 -35.01 -27.02
CA PRO A 303 16.79 -34.14 -25.99
C PRO A 303 17.32 -32.88 -26.67
N SER A 304 16.67 -31.75 -26.43
CA SER A 304 17.19 -30.46 -26.86
C SER A 304 18.54 -30.26 -26.15
N PRO A 305 19.61 -29.90 -26.88
CA PRO A 305 20.88 -29.58 -26.24
C PRO A 305 20.62 -28.45 -25.24
N VAL A 306 20.99 -28.69 -23.98
CA VAL A 306 21.00 -27.65 -22.94
C VAL A 306 22.03 -26.63 -23.41
N VAL A 307 21.56 -25.54 -24.02
CA VAL A 307 22.42 -24.41 -24.35
C VAL A 307 22.83 -23.83 -23.00
N ALA A 308 24.06 -24.11 -22.57
CA ALA A 308 24.65 -23.49 -21.41
C ALA A 308 24.76 -21.99 -21.68
N VAL A 309 23.76 -21.23 -21.26
CA VAL A 309 23.80 -19.77 -21.40
C VAL A 309 24.74 -19.25 -20.30
N PRO A 310 25.84 -18.56 -20.65
CA PRO A 310 26.76 -18.02 -19.66
C PRO A 310 26.10 -16.84 -18.93
N HIS A 311 25.41 -17.11 -17.82
CA HIS A 311 24.74 -16.05 -17.06
C HIS A 311 25.62 -15.54 -15.91
N LYS A 312 26.36 -14.47 -16.18
CA LYS A 312 26.90 -13.54 -15.15
C LYS A 312 26.00 -12.30 -14.97
N GLY A 313 24.74 -12.36 -15.39
CA GLY A 313 23.78 -11.26 -15.32
C GLY A 313 22.47 -11.66 -14.68
N LEU A 314 21.87 -10.74 -13.92
CA LEU A 314 20.51 -10.88 -13.38
C LEU A 314 19.50 -10.91 -14.54
N ILE A 315 18.60 -11.89 -14.56
CA ILE A 315 17.54 -12.00 -15.56
C ILE A 315 16.35 -11.14 -15.08
N PRO A 316 15.85 -10.20 -15.90
CA PRO A 316 14.69 -9.40 -15.53
C PRO A 316 13.42 -10.27 -15.51
N ILE A 317 12.57 -10.07 -14.51
CA ILE A 317 11.22 -10.63 -14.46
C ILE A 317 10.28 -9.60 -15.08
N GLY A 318 9.38 -10.03 -15.98
CA GLY A 318 8.36 -9.16 -16.56
C GLY A 318 7.49 -8.52 -15.47
N GLN A 319 7.26 -7.21 -15.57
CA GLN A 319 6.46 -6.45 -14.62
C GLN A 319 5.64 -5.43 -15.41
N GLN A 320 4.35 -5.34 -15.10
CA GLN A 320 3.44 -4.41 -15.75
C GLN A 320 2.44 -3.89 -14.73
N TYR A 321 2.09 -2.61 -14.85
CA TYR A 321 1.03 -2.03 -14.05
C TYR A 321 -0.29 -2.81 -14.23
N VAL A 322 -0.85 -3.28 -13.12
CA VAL A 322 -2.10 -4.06 -13.08
C VAL A 322 -3.26 -3.22 -12.57
N GLY A 323 -3.02 -2.44 -11.51
CA GLY A 323 -4.08 -1.73 -10.81
C GLY A 323 -3.63 -1.17 -9.46
N GLU A 324 -4.61 -0.73 -8.67
CA GLU A 324 -4.40 -0.13 -7.36
C GLU A 324 -4.75 -1.10 -6.24
N LEU A 325 -3.89 -1.21 -5.23
CA LEU A 325 -4.14 -1.95 -4.01
C LEU A 325 -4.91 -1.08 -3.02
N THR A 326 -6.11 -1.55 -2.68
CA THR A 326 -7.01 -0.92 -1.73
C THR A 326 -7.16 -1.80 -0.49
N GLY A 327 -7.15 -1.19 0.69
CA GLY A 327 -7.15 -1.97 1.92
C GLY A 327 -7.36 -1.15 3.19
N SER A 328 -8.18 -0.10 3.16
CA SER A 328 -8.30 0.87 4.27
C SER A 328 -6.94 1.50 4.65
N VAL A 329 -6.11 1.75 3.64
CA VAL A 329 -4.80 2.37 3.80
C VAL A 329 -4.87 3.79 3.24
N THR A 330 -4.22 4.73 3.93
CA THR A 330 -4.11 6.13 3.48
C THR A 330 -2.96 6.26 2.46
N GLY A 331 -3.31 6.39 1.19
CA GLY A 331 -2.38 6.61 0.08
C GLY A 331 -2.55 5.61 -1.06
N HIS A 332 -2.17 6.01 -2.27
CA HIS A 332 -2.26 5.18 -3.47
C HIS A 332 -1.09 4.20 -3.53
N VAL A 333 -1.39 2.90 -3.59
CA VAL A 333 -0.38 1.85 -3.77
C VAL A 333 -0.70 1.12 -5.06
N TYR A 334 0.28 1.05 -5.95
CA TYR A 334 0.13 0.44 -7.26
C TYR A 334 0.68 -0.98 -7.25
N CYS A 335 0.00 -1.90 -7.94
CA CYS A 335 0.44 -3.28 -8.15
C CYS A 335 1.08 -3.41 -9.53
N PHE A 336 2.32 -3.90 -9.57
CA PHE A 336 3.10 -4.15 -10.79
C PHE A 336 3.20 -5.64 -11.14
N GLY A 337 2.56 -6.49 -10.33
CA GLY A 337 2.34 -7.88 -10.65
C GLY A 337 2.00 -8.71 -9.41
N TYR A 338 1.25 -9.77 -9.62
CA TYR A 338 0.76 -10.63 -8.54
C TYR A 338 0.63 -12.08 -9.01
N ALA A 339 0.66 -13.02 -8.07
CA ALA A 339 0.37 -14.42 -8.29
C ALA A 339 -0.50 -14.97 -7.16
N VAL A 340 -1.59 -15.66 -7.52
CA VAL A 340 -2.50 -16.32 -6.58
C VAL A 340 -2.58 -17.81 -6.90
N HIS A 341 -2.48 -18.64 -5.87
CA HIS A 341 -2.65 -20.07 -5.95
C HIS A 341 -3.70 -20.51 -4.92
N GLU A 342 -4.80 -21.12 -5.39
CA GLU A 342 -5.90 -21.59 -4.53
C GLU A 342 -6.44 -20.52 -3.55
N GLY A 343 -6.53 -19.27 -4.02
CA GLY A 343 -6.97 -18.13 -3.21
C GLY A 343 -5.88 -17.54 -2.30
N VAL A 344 -4.69 -18.15 -2.21
CA VAL A 344 -3.55 -17.64 -1.45
C VAL A 344 -2.65 -16.79 -2.33
N LEU A 345 -2.32 -15.58 -1.88
CA LEU A 345 -1.34 -14.71 -2.50
C LEU A 345 0.06 -15.30 -2.33
N VAL A 346 0.70 -15.68 -3.43
CA VAL A 346 2.04 -16.29 -3.44
C VAL A 346 3.13 -15.24 -3.72
N TYR A 347 2.81 -14.27 -4.57
CA TYR A 347 3.73 -13.20 -4.94
C TYR A 347 2.97 -11.89 -5.12
N LEU A 348 3.55 -10.80 -4.63
CA LEU A 348 3.05 -9.44 -4.87
C LEU A 348 4.22 -8.49 -5.09
N ASN A 349 4.14 -7.70 -6.16
CA ASN A 349 5.01 -6.56 -6.39
C ASN A 349 4.19 -5.28 -6.34
N MET A 350 4.51 -4.41 -5.39
CA MET A 350 3.77 -3.17 -5.16
C MET A 350 4.71 -1.98 -4.99
N GLY A 351 4.25 -0.80 -5.39
CA GLY A 351 4.99 0.44 -5.25
C GLY A 351 4.09 1.62 -4.90
N GLY A 352 4.59 2.52 -4.06
CA GLY A 352 3.84 3.71 -3.66
C GLY A 352 4.50 4.48 -2.52
N PRO A 353 3.77 5.41 -1.88
CA PRO A 353 4.25 6.12 -0.71
C PRO A 353 4.60 5.14 0.41
N ARG A 354 5.75 5.36 1.04
CA ARG A 354 6.31 4.45 2.06
C ARG A 354 5.30 3.98 3.10
N MET A 355 4.55 4.93 3.69
CA MET A 355 3.58 4.62 4.74
C MET A 355 2.44 3.73 4.24
N ALA A 356 2.02 3.90 2.98
CA ALA A 356 0.95 3.13 2.40
C ALA A 356 1.40 1.70 2.07
N VAL A 357 2.60 1.55 1.48
CA VAL A 357 3.20 0.24 1.17
C VAL A 357 3.45 -0.55 2.45
N GLU A 358 4.02 0.07 3.49
CA GLU A 358 4.24 -0.58 4.79
C GLU A 358 2.92 -0.99 5.46
N ALA A 359 1.85 -0.22 5.29
CA ALA A 359 0.53 -0.54 5.84
C ALA A 359 -0.12 -1.73 5.12
N ILE A 360 -0.04 -1.80 3.77
CA ILE A 360 -0.51 -2.96 3.00
C ILE A 360 0.29 -4.21 3.38
N ARG A 361 1.62 -4.10 3.48
CA ARG A 361 2.48 -5.19 3.98
C ARG A 361 2.02 -5.66 5.36
N ALA A 362 1.84 -4.74 6.31
CA ALA A 362 1.45 -5.08 7.68
C ALA A 362 0.07 -5.76 7.74
N LYS A 363 -0.86 -5.39 6.85
CA LYS A 363 -2.18 -6.03 6.73
C LYS A 363 -2.06 -7.47 6.23
N LEU A 364 -1.31 -7.67 5.16
CA LEU A 364 -1.03 -9.02 4.66
C LEU A 364 -0.29 -9.85 5.72
N SER A 365 0.71 -9.31 6.41
CA SER A 365 1.39 -10.05 7.50
C SER A 365 0.45 -10.50 8.62
N LYS A 366 -0.66 -9.77 8.86
CA LYS A 366 -1.71 -10.12 9.84
C LYS A 366 -2.76 -11.08 9.30
N GLY A 367 -2.74 -11.41 8.00
CA GLY A 367 -3.77 -12.20 7.34
C GLY A 367 -5.04 -11.40 6.99
N GLU A 368 -4.99 -10.07 7.00
CA GLU A 368 -6.10 -9.25 6.50
C GLU A 368 -6.17 -9.27 4.97
N ILE A 369 -7.38 -9.19 4.42
CA ILE A 369 -7.63 -9.17 2.99
C ILE A 369 -7.28 -7.79 2.42
N VAL A 370 -6.60 -7.78 1.26
CA VAL A 370 -6.29 -6.60 0.47
C VAL A 370 -6.91 -6.75 -0.91
N ASN A 371 -7.60 -5.72 -1.40
CA ASN A 371 -8.29 -5.79 -2.68
C ASN A 371 -7.47 -5.10 -3.77
N LEU A 372 -7.16 -5.83 -4.83
CA LEU A 372 -6.55 -5.30 -6.04
C LEU A 372 -7.67 -4.83 -6.97
N VAL A 373 -7.81 -3.51 -7.12
CA VAL A 373 -8.73 -2.90 -8.09
C VAL A 373 -8.00 -2.77 -9.41
N GLN A 374 -8.34 -3.66 -10.36
CA GLN A 374 -7.82 -3.60 -11.71
C GLN A 374 -8.37 -2.39 -12.46
N TRP A 375 -7.63 -1.87 -13.43
CA TRP A 375 -8.07 -0.73 -14.23
C TRP A 375 -9.18 -1.10 -15.25
N ASP A 376 -9.22 -2.36 -15.68
CA ASP A 376 -10.10 -2.89 -16.72
C ASP A 376 -10.97 -4.06 -16.24
N GLY A 377 -10.93 -4.41 -14.95
CA GLY A 377 -11.50 -5.64 -14.44
C GLY A 377 -12.14 -5.54 -13.06
N PRO A 378 -12.83 -6.61 -12.62
CA PRO A 378 -13.36 -6.69 -11.26
C PRO A 378 -12.24 -6.68 -10.22
N ALA A 379 -12.55 -6.22 -9.00
CA ALA A 379 -11.59 -6.27 -7.91
C ALA A 379 -11.24 -7.72 -7.54
N ILE A 380 -9.95 -7.99 -7.35
CA ILE A 380 -9.44 -9.30 -6.94
C ILE A 380 -9.08 -9.23 -5.47
N GLU A 381 -9.62 -10.17 -4.69
CA GLU A 381 -9.28 -10.30 -3.27
C GLU A 381 -7.94 -11.03 -3.13
N LEU A 382 -6.96 -10.35 -2.54
CA LEU A 382 -5.66 -10.91 -2.20
C LEU A 382 -5.68 -11.24 -0.71
N THR A 383 -5.61 -12.53 -0.40
CA THR A 383 -5.54 -13.02 0.98
C THR A 383 -4.33 -13.94 1.15
N VAL A 384 -3.87 -14.06 2.40
CA VAL A 384 -2.75 -14.95 2.76
C VAL A 384 -3.23 -16.38 3.00
N GLY A 385 -4.54 -16.61 2.91
CA GLY A 385 -5.19 -17.85 3.30
C GLY A 385 -5.51 -17.87 4.80
N GLU A 386 -6.49 -18.69 5.17
CA GLU A 386 -6.93 -18.81 6.54
C GLU A 386 -5.79 -19.31 7.44
N ASN A 387 -5.55 -18.63 8.56
CA ASN A 387 -4.57 -18.99 9.60
C ASN A 387 -3.09 -18.94 9.19
N GLN A 388 -2.73 -18.34 8.06
CA GLN A 388 -1.34 -18.16 7.65
C GLN A 388 -0.89 -16.72 7.91
N THR A 389 -0.37 -16.44 9.11
CA THR A 389 0.21 -15.12 9.44
C THR A 389 1.73 -15.15 9.34
N GLY A 390 2.34 -14.10 8.78
CA GLY A 390 3.79 -13.90 8.85
C GLY A 390 4.66 -14.74 7.90
N ARG A 391 4.10 -15.33 6.83
CA ARG A 391 4.83 -16.20 5.88
C ARG A 391 5.41 -15.50 4.65
N TYR A 392 5.52 -14.18 4.66
CA TYR A 392 6.12 -13.45 3.53
C TYR A 392 7.51 -12.96 3.87
N THR A 393 8.43 -13.23 2.95
CA THR A 393 9.72 -12.54 2.90
C THR A 393 9.52 -11.23 2.14
N ASP A 394 9.88 -10.12 2.77
CA ASP A 394 9.75 -8.79 2.19
C ASP A 394 11.08 -8.27 1.63
N PHE A 395 11.03 -7.77 0.41
CA PHE A 395 12.15 -7.10 -0.25
C PHE A 395 11.74 -5.65 -0.48
N ILE A 396 12.18 -4.76 0.40
CA ILE A 396 11.82 -3.35 0.38
C ILE A 396 12.99 -2.50 -0.10
N GLN A 397 12.71 -1.67 -1.09
CA GLN A 397 13.63 -0.65 -1.57
C GLN A 397 12.99 0.73 -1.49
N HIS A 398 13.64 1.61 -0.74
CA HIS A 398 13.23 3.01 -0.63
C HIS A 398 13.99 3.85 -1.65
N ILE A 399 13.26 4.62 -2.45
CA ILE A 399 13.79 5.61 -3.40
C ILE A 399 13.47 7.00 -2.83
N PRO A 400 14.37 7.58 -2.02
CA PRO A 400 14.08 8.81 -1.28
C PRO A 400 13.80 10.00 -2.19
N GLU A 401 14.41 10.06 -3.37
CA GLU A 401 14.25 11.14 -4.35
C GLU A 401 12.81 11.26 -4.84
N ALA A 402 12.16 10.12 -5.10
CA ALA A 402 10.78 10.06 -5.60
C ALA A 402 9.74 9.95 -4.47
N LYS A 403 10.17 9.93 -3.19
CA LYS A 403 9.32 9.56 -2.04
C LYS A 403 8.56 8.24 -2.27
N PHE A 404 9.16 7.35 -3.05
CA PHE A 404 8.56 6.12 -3.53
C PHE A 404 9.21 4.92 -2.84
N THR A 405 8.43 3.91 -2.51
CA THR A 405 8.93 2.65 -1.96
C THR A 405 8.40 1.53 -2.82
N SER A 406 9.32 0.72 -3.34
CA SER A 406 9.01 -0.55 -3.99
C SER A 406 9.11 -1.67 -2.96
N CYS A 407 8.14 -2.57 -2.95
CA CYS A 407 8.09 -3.71 -2.06
C CYS A 407 7.63 -4.95 -2.82
N ILE A 408 8.44 -6.00 -2.74
CA ILE A 408 8.08 -7.33 -3.21
C ILE A 408 7.82 -8.21 -1.98
N LEU A 409 6.68 -8.89 -1.99
CA LEU A 409 6.34 -9.93 -1.02
C LEU A 409 6.35 -11.27 -1.73
N ALA A 410 7.18 -12.18 -1.25
CA ALA A 410 7.22 -13.56 -1.73
C ALA A 410 6.85 -14.50 -0.59
N HIS A 411 5.90 -15.39 -0.85
CA HIS A 411 5.48 -16.39 0.12
C HIS A 411 6.60 -17.39 0.40
N GLU A 412 6.62 -17.96 1.61
CA GLU A 412 7.61 -18.96 2.04
C GLU A 412 7.71 -20.14 1.06
N TRP A 413 6.60 -20.55 0.44
CA TRP A 413 6.58 -21.58 -0.60
C TRP A 413 7.47 -21.29 -1.82
N VAL A 414 7.77 -20.01 -2.09
CA VAL A 414 8.67 -19.59 -3.16
C VAL A 414 10.11 -19.52 -2.67
N VAL A 415 10.32 -19.09 -1.43
CA VAL A 415 11.66 -18.75 -0.89
C VAL A 415 12.33 -19.96 -0.23
N ALA A 416 11.55 -20.76 0.50
CA ALA A 416 11.99 -21.93 1.24
C ALA A 416 11.04 -23.12 0.97
N PRO A 417 11.16 -23.79 -0.19
CA PRO A 417 10.35 -24.95 -0.52
C PRO A 417 10.54 -26.08 0.51
N ASN A 418 9.44 -26.74 0.89
CA ASN A 418 9.49 -27.85 1.82
C ASN A 418 9.60 -29.19 1.07
N TYR A 419 10.78 -29.80 1.06
CA TYR A 419 11.01 -31.10 0.41
C TYR A 419 10.64 -32.31 1.29
N GLY A 420 10.20 -32.11 2.53
CA GLY A 420 9.93 -33.16 3.51
C GLY A 420 8.59 -33.89 3.36
N GLY A 421 7.78 -33.60 2.34
CA GLY A 421 6.48 -34.23 2.10
C GLY A 421 5.74 -33.61 0.91
N LYS A 422 4.47 -34.00 0.70
CA LYS A 422 3.60 -33.45 -0.35
C LYS A 422 3.37 -31.95 -0.11
N SER A 423 4.11 -31.12 -0.81
CA SER A 423 4.04 -29.66 -0.72
C SER A 423 3.99 -29.04 -2.11
N THR A 424 3.87 -27.72 -2.16
CA THR A 424 3.83 -26.97 -3.43
C THR A 424 4.90 -25.89 -3.40
N THR A 425 5.63 -25.75 -4.51
CA THR A 425 6.61 -24.70 -4.74
C THR A 425 6.33 -23.97 -6.06
N PHE A 426 7.05 -22.89 -6.32
CA PHE A 426 6.84 -22.06 -7.50
C PHE A 426 8.13 -21.69 -8.22
N ILE A 427 8.10 -21.68 -9.55
CA ILE A 427 9.19 -21.22 -10.41
C ILE A 427 8.73 -20.05 -11.26
N PHE A 428 9.49 -18.96 -11.26
CA PHE A 428 9.30 -17.87 -12.22
C PHE A 428 9.67 -18.31 -13.64
N HIS A 429 8.80 -17.97 -14.59
CA HIS A 429 9.04 -18.18 -16.00
C HIS A 429 10.32 -17.44 -16.40
N THR A 430 11.36 -18.22 -16.63
CA THR A 430 12.70 -17.77 -17.00
C THR A 430 13.24 -18.77 -18.02
N PRO A 431 14.19 -18.39 -18.89
CA PRO A 431 14.77 -19.33 -19.85
C PRO A 431 15.41 -20.55 -19.17
N ASP A 432 15.71 -20.45 -17.88
CA ASP A 432 16.31 -21.50 -17.05
C ASP A 432 15.30 -22.23 -16.14
N GLU A 433 14.01 -22.23 -16.51
CA GLU A 433 12.96 -22.88 -15.72
C GLU A 433 13.17 -24.40 -15.59
N GLN A 434 13.76 -25.03 -16.61
CA GLN A 434 14.04 -26.46 -16.62
C GLN A 434 15.15 -26.85 -15.64
N ALA A 435 16.23 -26.06 -15.53
CA ALA A 435 17.29 -26.35 -14.57
C ALA A 435 16.84 -26.14 -13.12
N LYS A 436 16.01 -25.13 -12.87
CA LYS A 436 15.38 -24.93 -11.56
C LYS A 436 14.44 -26.08 -11.19
N LEU A 437 13.63 -26.57 -12.14
CA LEU A 437 12.80 -27.75 -11.92
C LEU A 437 13.68 -28.95 -11.57
N LYS A 438 14.75 -29.20 -12.33
CA LYS A 438 15.72 -30.26 -12.06
C LYS A 438 16.24 -30.18 -10.61
N HIS A 439 16.61 -29.00 -10.15
CA HIS A 439 17.10 -28.80 -8.79
C HIS A 439 16.03 -29.17 -7.75
N HIS A 440 14.79 -28.70 -7.89
CA HIS A 440 13.71 -29.08 -6.98
C HIS A 440 13.42 -30.59 -6.98
N VAL A 441 13.41 -31.22 -8.15
CA VAL A 441 13.21 -32.68 -8.26
C VAL A 441 14.38 -33.42 -7.62
N HIS A 442 15.62 -32.98 -7.84
CA HIS A 442 16.83 -33.57 -7.25
C HIS A 442 16.84 -33.50 -5.72
N GLU A 443 16.44 -32.38 -5.13
CA GLU A 443 16.34 -32.25 -3.67
C GLU A 443 15.19 -33.10 -3.10
N LEU A 444 14.13 -33.33 -3.88
CA LEU A 444 12.95 -34.08 -3.47
C LEU A 444 13.14 -35.60 -3.52
N VAL A 445 13.77 -36.12 -4.57
CA VAL A 445 13.90 -37.57 -4.82
C VAL A 445 15.26 -38.10 -4.39
N LYS A 446 15.31 -39.33 -3.89
CA LYS A 446 16.57 -39.98 -3.46
C LYS A 446 17.43 -40.50 -4.63
N ILE A 447 16.98 -40.31 -5.87
CA ILE A 447 17.61 -40.83 -7.09
C ILE A 447 18.40 -39.69 -7.74
N PRO A 448 19.63 -39.93 -8.24
CA PRO A 448 20.37 -38.90 -8.96
C PRO A 448 19.61 -38.45 -10.21
N VAL A 449 19.47 -37.13 -10.37
CA VAL A 449 18.80 -36.49 -11.52
C VAL A 449 19.84 -35.78 -12.38
N PHE A 450 19.95 -36.17 -13.65
CA PHE A 450 20.96 -35.65 -14.57
C PHE A 450 20.44 -34.49 -15.43
N ASP A 451 21.35 -33.66 -15.94
CA ASP A 451 21.01 -32.48 -16.74
C ASP A 451 20.25 -32.81 -18.02
N GLY A 452 20.59 -33.93 -18.67
CA GLY A 452 19.91 -34.41 -19.87
C GLY A 452 18.43 -34.76 -19.65
N TRP A 453 17.98 -34.89 -18.40
CA TRP A 453 16.59 -35.23 -18.08
C TRP A 453 15.69 -34.00 -17.88
N ALA A 454 16.26 -32.79 -17.84
CA ALA A 454 15.51 -31.58 -17.51
C ALA A 454 14.32 -31.32 -18.46
N SER A 455 14.54 -31.48 -19.77
CA SER A 455 13.48 -31.35 -20.79
C SER A 455 12.37 -32.39 -20.62
N TYR A 456 12.75 -33.65 -20.34
CA TYR A 456 11.79 -34.73 -20.09
C TYR A 456 10.96 -34.45 -18.84
N LEU A 457 11.60 -34.09 -17.73
CA LEU A 457 10.91 -33.77 -16.47
C LEU A 457 9.92 -32.62 -16.63
N TRP A 458 10.27 -31.62 -17.44
CA TRP A 458 9.38 -30.49 -17.72
C TRP A 458 8.13 -30.93 -18.47
N GLU A 459 8.28 -31.64 -19.58
CA GLU A 459 7.13 -32.10 -20.36
C GLU A 459 6.31 -33.14 -19.61
N ALA A 460 6.97 -34.13 -19.00
CA ALA A 460 6.34 -35.18 -18.23
C ALA A 460 5.56 -34.64 -17.03
N GLY A 461 6.17 -33.73 -16.28
CA GLY A 461 5.54 -33.07 -15.14
C GLY A 461 4.32 -32.25 -15.56
N ARG A 462 4.34 -31.61 -16.73
CA ARG A 462 3.17 -30.89 -17.26
C ARG A 462 2.03 -31.82 -17.64
N VAL A 463 2.32 -32.94 -18.31
CA VAL A 463 1.29 -33.92 -18.69
C VAL A 463 0.70 -34.61 -17.45
N ALA A 464 1.54 -34.92 -16.46
CA ALA A 464 1.13 -35.50 -15.19
C ALA A 464 0.50 -34.47 -14.21
N MET A 465 0.28 -33.23 -14.64
CA MET A 465 -0.29 -32.13 -13.84
C MET A 465 0.50 -31.79 -12.56
N LEU A 466 1.77 -32.20 -12.47
CA LEU A 466 2.71 -31.82 -11.42
C LEU A 466 3.29 -30.42 -11.64
N VAL A 467 3.29 -29.94 -12.89
CA VAL A 467 3.71 -28.58 -13.26
C VAL A 467 2.52 -27.86 -13.91
N ARG A 468 2.01 -26.82 -13.24
CA ARG A 468 0.79 -26.11 -13.64
C ARG A 468 1.04 -24.61 -13.75
N LYS A 469 0.30 -23.94 -14.64
CA LYS A 469 0.36 -22.48 -14.74
C LYS A 469 -0.39 -21.86 -13.55
N THR A 470 0.27 -20.98 -12.81
CA THR A 470 -0.35 -20.27 -11.68
C THR A 470 -1.21 -19.11 -12.20
N HIS A 471 -2.25 -18.72 -11.46
CA HIS A 471 -2.99 -17.50 -11.81
C HIS A 471 -2.12 -16.28 -11.49
N THR A 472 -1.76 -15.52 -12.53
CA THR A 472 -0.86 -14.38 -12.42
C THR A 472 -1.37 -13.16 -13.19
N GLY A 473 -0.88 -11.98 -12.83
CA GLY A 473 -1.07 -10.74 -13.59
C GLY A 473 0.16 -9.84 -13.56
N GLY A 474 0.21 -8.87 -14.48
CA GLY A 474 1.32 -7.92 -14.60
C GLY A 474 2.55 -8.50 -15.33
N GLU A 475 2.33 -9.29 -16.38
CA GLU A 475 3.38 -10.01 -17.15
C GLU A 475 4.23 -11.00 -16.35
N ILE A 476 3.89 -11.24 -15.09
CA ILE A 476 4.56 -12.25 -14.27
C ILE A 476 4.12 -13.65 -14.75
N GLY A 477 5.07 -14.45 -15.20
CA GLY A 477 4.87 -15.88 -15.41
C GLY A 477 5.33 -16.66 -14.18
N LEU A 478 4.43 -17.43 -13.57
CA LEU A 478 4.75 -18.32 -12.44
C LEU A 478 4.17 -19.71 -12.66
N TRP A 479 5.01 -20.73 -12.50
CA TRP A 479 4.62 -22.13 -12.54
C TRP A 479 4.49 -22.68 -11.12
N THR A 480 3.36 -23.33 -10.84
CA THR A 480 3.13 -24.13 -9.64
C THR A 480 3.73 -25.51 -9.86
N ILE A 481 4.44 -26.02 -8.86
CA ILE A 481 5.06 -27.34 -8.87
C ILE A 481 4.63 -28.10 -7.64
N ASP A 482 4.01 -29.25 -7.87
CA ASP A 482 3.63 -30.18 -6.81
C ASP A 482 4.86 -31.04 -6.46
N LEU A 483 5.39 -30.85 -5.25
CA LEU A 483 6.51 -31.60 -4.69
C LEU A 483 6.00 -32.92 -4.09
N ASP A 484 5.54 -33.82 -4.96
CA ASP A 484 5.16 -35.19 -4.58
C ASP A 484 6.31 -36.17 -4.93
N SER A 485 7.06 -36.60 -3.91
CA SER A 485 8.23 -37.49 -4.09
C SER A 485 7.87 -38.78 -4.82
N ASP A 486 6.68 -39.35 -4.57
CA ASP A 486 6.28 -40.63 -5.14
C ASP A 486 5.92 -40.47 -6.62
N ALA A 487 5.22 -39.40 -6.97
CA ALA A 487 4.85 -39.11 -8.35
C ALA A 487 6.09 -38.82 -9.22
N TRP A 488 7.02 -37.99 -8.72
CA TRP A 488 8.27 -37.69 -9.42
C TRP A 488 9.18 -38.92 -9.53
N THR A 489 9.24 -39.76 -8.49
CA THR A 489 9.98 -41.04 -8.54
C THR A 489 9.41 -41.97 -9.60
N ARG A 490 8.08 -42.11 -9.69
CA ARG A 490 7.42 -42.94 -10.72
C ARG A 490 7.65 -42.41 -12.13
N LEU A 491 7.62 -41.10 -12.33
CA LEU A 491 7.97 -40.52 -13.64
C LEU A 491 9.41 -40.87 -14.05
N LEU A 492 10.36 -40.75 -13.12
CA LEU A 492 11.76 -41.11 -13.38
C LEU A 492 11.92 -42.61 -13.67
N THR A 493 11.34 -43.48 -12.85
CA THR A 493 11.42 -44.94 -13.05
C THR A 493 10.73 -45.36 -14.34
N GLY A 494 9.54 -44.84 -14.63
CA GLY A 494 8.81 -45.13 -15.87
C GLY A 494 9.55 -44.61 -17.11
N GLY A 495 10.17 -43.43 -17.04
CA GLY A 495 11.00 -42.90 -18.12
C GLY A 495 12.24 -43.75 -18.41
N LEU A 496 12.86 -44.33 -17.37
CA LEU A 496 13.99 -45.26 -17.49
C LEU A 496 13.56 -46.62 -18.05
N GLU A 497 12.46 -47.18 -17.55
CA GLU A 497 11.92 -48.48 -18.01
C GLU A 497 11.50 -48.44 -19.48
N GLN A 498 10.94 -47.32 -19.93
CA GLN A 498 10.53 -47.11 -21.31
C GLN A 498 11.69 -46.71 -22.24
N GLY A 499 12.89 -46.46 -21.69
CA GLY A 499 14.06 -46.03 -22.44
C GLY A 499 13.94 -44.62 -23.04
N VAL A 500 13.02 -43.79 -22.52
CA VAL A 500 12.85 -42.38 -22.95
C VAL A 500 13.99 -41.53 -22.41
N ILE A 501 14.38 -41.78 -21.17
CA ILE A 501 15.59 -41.24 -20.55
C ILE A 501 16.57 -42.39 -20.29
N SER A 502 17.87 -42.10 -20.38
CA SER A 502 18.93 -43.07 -20.13
C SER A 502 19.89 -42.56 -19.07
N LEU A 503 20.51 -43.51 -18.36
CA LEU A 503 21.65 -43.19 -17.50
C LEU A 503 22.82 -42.74 -18.39
N PRO A 504 23.51 -41.64 -18.04
CA PRO A 504 24.71 -41.24 -18.77
C PRO A 504 25.73 -42.37 -18.73
N ARG A 505 26.40 -42.62 -19.86
CA ARG A 505 27.46 -43.63 -19.92
C ARG A 505 28.66 -43.13 -19.13
N LEU A 506 29.40 -44.04 -18.50
CA LEU A 506 30.59 -43.68 -17.71
C LEU A 506 31.61 -42.84 -18.50
N ASP A 507 31.66 -43.02 -19.83
CA ASP A 507 32.56 -42.28 -20.72
C ASP A 507 32.23 -40.78 -20.80
N ASP A 508 30.97 -40.39 -20.61
CA ASP A 508 30.55 -38.97 -20.63
C ASP A 508 30.97 -38.23 -19.34
N ILE A 509 31.14 -38.97 -18.23
CA ILE A 509 31.47 -38.44 -16.89
C ILE A 509 32.94 -37.98 -16.81
N GLN A 510 33.84 -38.54 -17.63
CA GLN A 510 35.27 -38.20 -17.63
C GLN A 510 35.62 -36.87 -18.32
N SER A 511 34.64 -36.20 -18.95
CA SER A 511 34.87 -34.95 -19.68
C SER A 511 34.77 -33.67 -18.82
N VAL A 512 34.49 -33.78 -17.51
CA VAL A 512 34.50 -32.63 -16.59
C VAL A 512 35.92 -32.43 -16.05
N PRO A 513 36.63 -31.33 -16.38
CA PRO A 513 37.97 -31.10 -15.86
C PRO A 513 37.93 -30.91 -14.35
N MET A 514 38.66 -31.78 -13.65
CA MET A 514 38.75 -31.90 -12.19
C MET A 514 39.53 -30.75 -11.52
N SER A 515 39.46 -29.52 -12.06
CA SER A 515 40.14 -28.34 -11.55
C SER A 515 39.17 -27.19 -11.27
N GLN A 516 38.32 -27.36 -10.27
CA GLN A 516 37.80 -26.21 -9.53
C GLN A 516 37.41 -26.66 -8.12
N SER A 517 38.29 -26.35 -7.18
CA SER A 517 37.98 -26.35 -5.75
C SER A 517 36.74 -25.52 -5.49
N LEU A 518 35.73 -26.12 -4.87
CA LEU A 518 34.52 -25.45 -4.39
C LEU A 518 34.89 -24.20 -3.58
N PRO A 519 34.48 -22.98 -3.99
CA PRO A 519 34.41 -21.89 -3.04
C PRO A 519 33.15 -22.09 -2.21
N VAL A 520 33.32 -22.23 -0.89
CA VAL A 520 32.24 -22.02 0.07
C VAL A 520 31.79 -20.56 -0.09
N ALA A 521 30.70 -20.34 -0.83
CA ALA A 521 30.11 -19.03 -1.00
C ALA A 521 29.14 -18.76 0.18
N PRO A 522 29.32 -17.66 0.94
CA PRO A 522 28.33 -17.24 1.92
C PRO A 522 27.07 -16.73 1.19
N LEU A 523 25.90 -16.90 1.81
CA LEU A 523 24.62 -16.31 1.42
C LEU A 523 24.79 -14.85 0.94
N VAL A 524 24.77 -14.64 -0.38
CA VAL A 524 24.79 -13.31 -0.98
C VAL A 524 23.36 -12.79 -1.01
N LEU A 525 23.05 -11.91 -0.06
CA LEU A 525 21.92 -11.00 -0.13
C LEU A 525 21.94 -10.26 -1.48
N CYS A 526 20.83 -10.37 -2.23
CA CYS A 526 20.55 -9.58 -3.42
C CYS A 526 20.73 -8.07 -3.14
N ARG A 527 21.85 -7.49 -3.59
CA ARG A 527 21.95 -6.04 -3.82
C ARG A 527 21.43 -5.75 -5.22
N ILE A 528 20.17 -5.33 -5.29
CA ILE A 528 19.61 -4.68 -6.47
C ILE A 528 20.34 -3.34 -6.63
N LYS A 529 21.16 -3.21 -7.66
CA LYS A 529 21.67 -1.93 -8.15
C LYS A 529 21.12 -1.77 -9.56
N HIS A 530 20.28 -0.78 -9.81
CA HIS A 530 20.13 -0.24 -11.16
C HIS A 530 19.99 1.28 -11.15
N ARG A 531 20.51 1.83 -12.25
CA ARG A 531 20.68 3.24 -12.60
C ARG A 531 19.36 3.95 -12.81
#